data_AF-A0A7N2R2N0-F1
#
_entry.id   AF-A0A7N2R2N0-F1
#
_cell.length_a   1.000
_cell.length_b   1.000
_cell.length_c   1.000
_cell.angle_alpha   90.00
_cell.angle_beta   90.00
_cell.angle_gamma   90.00
#
_symmetry.space_group_name_H-M   'P 1'
#
loop_
_entity.id
_entity.type
_entity.pdbx_description
1 polymer ?
#
loop_
_entity_poly.entity_id
_entity_poly.type
_entity_poly.pdbx_seq_one_letter_code
_entity_poly.pdbx_strand_id
1 'polypeptide(L)'
;MSDYLPEEVVLEILHRLPVKSLIRFRCVSRSWNSLITSSAFINSRLTRSLSLPSNSNNLIVRHCVDNSYVNYFKLIDDKNDSFDQIQNIELPRRSRRIKSFVLIGSVNGLFSLYEQHRYILWNPSIRKCITLPRPCITSKTHGSIGFCRQAFGFDPRTNDYKLVRIAFPSRINMSEEAKPPLIEVYSLNEGCWRVTSTSFPPGITFTDWRRPATSLNGAVHFAVEYEYKLGGPCGPLVLLFDLLDEVFHVISLPNVTFKWTNNAHTSVIGGSLSLLFYYYGRHADNKCCAIWVMKEYGVVDSWTKQFTVNLNGGVEIIRVLGLQKNGNILVEAILSGPCRCELSSYDPKSEQVKNLGICGSSYNFHVDNYMENLSLLDKPNETVSERRVSRKSKCRYKLDLTQNFSIYLSQFYLILCIYYCVVVSKHEVPNLNILFSDVNLLSKEWSEFLSTILLFCMLELVNINERLTKAEPPCSTFQETRAL
;
A
#
# COMPACT_ATOMS: atom_id res chain seq x y z
N MET A 1 -19.98 -36.58 -19.33
CA MET A 1 -18.55 -36.32 -19.11
C MET A 1 -18.45 -34.86 -18.70
N SER A 2 -17.72 -34.52 -17.63
CA SER A 2 -17.80 -33.18 -17.06
C SER A 2 -17.09 -32.18 -17.96
N ASP A 3 -17.86 -31.33 -18.61
CA ASP A 3 -17.35 -30.32 -19.53
C ASP A 3 -16.67 -29.11 -18.82
N TYR A 4 -16.35 -29.23 -17.53
CA TYR A 4 -15.78 -28.13 -16.74
C TYR A 4 -14.25 -28.17 -16.75
N LEU A 5 -13.61 -27.01 -16.96
CA LEU A 5 -12.19 -26.83 -16.69
C LEU A 5 -11.88 -27.21 -15.23
N PRO A 6 -10.79 -27.94 -14.95
CA PRO A 6 -10.37 -28.24 -13.59
C PRO A 6 -10.20 -26.96 -12.76
N GLU A 7 -10.58 -27.00 -11.48
CA GLU A 7 -10.55 -25.84 -10.58
C GLU A 7 -9.13 -25.28 -10.45
N GLU A 8 -8.12 -26.15 -10.48
CA GLU A 8 -6.70 -25.80 -10.41
C GLU A 8 -6.28 -24.94 -11.62
N VAL A 9 -6.79 -25.26 -12.82
CA VAL A 9 -6.49 -24.49 -14.04
C VAL A 9 -7.15 -23.12 -13.96
N VAL A 10 -8.40 -23.05 -13.47
CA VAL A 10 -9.11 -21.78 -13.25
C VAL A 10 -8.34 -20.92 -12.25
N LEU A 11 -7.90 -21.49 -11.14
CA LEU A 11 -7.10 -20.79 -10.14
C LEU A 11 -5.82 -20.24 -10.76
N GLU A 12 -5.05 -21.02 -11.52
CA GLU A 12 -3.81 -20.54 -12.12
C GLU A 12 -4.03 -19.41 -13.13
N ILE A 13 -5.11 -19.48 -13.90
CA ILE A 13 -5.54 -18.37 -14.78
C ILE A 13 -5.82 -17.12 -13.93
N LEU A 14 -6.64 -17.23 -12.89
CA LEU A 14 -7.00 -16.11 -12.02
C LEU A 14 -5.76 -15.48 -11.34
N HIS A 15 -4.79 -16.28 -10.89
CA HIS A 15 -3.58 -15.76 -10.26
C HIS A 15 -2.75 -14.86 -11.18
N ARG A 16 -2.81 -15.06 -12.50
CA ARG A 16 -2.05 -14.30 -13.50
C ARG A 16 -2.72 -12.98 -13.91
N LEU A 17 -3.99 -12.80 -13.59
CA LEU A 17 -4.73 -11.62 -14.01
C LEU A 17 -4.41 -10.38 -13.18
N PRO A 18 -4.49 -9.16 -13.74
CA PRO A 18 -4.41 -7.90 -12.99
C PRO A 18 -5.54 -7.77 -11.95
N VAL A 19 -5.32 -6.99 -10.88
CA VAL A 19 -6.34 -6.80 -9.81
C VAL A 19 -7.64 -6.27 -10.39
N LYS A 20 -7.56 -5.29 -11.28
CA LYS A 20 -8.73 -4.68 -11.92
C LYS A 20 -9.60 -5.70 -12.66
N SER A 21 -8.99 -6.67 -13.33
CA SER A 21 -9.72 -7.75 -14.02
C SER A 21 -10.37 -8.70 -13.02
N LEU A 22 -9.66 -9.09 -11.97
CA LEU A 22 -10.19 -9.95 -10.91
C LEU A 22 -11.41 -9.34 -10.23
N ILE A 23 -11.38 -8.04 -9.92
CA ILE A 23 -12.54 -7.34 -9.34
C ILE A 23 -13.75 -7.37 -10.27
N ARG A 24 -13.56 -7.26 -11.59
CA ARG A 24 -14.65 -7.38 -12.58
C ARG A 24 -15.17 -8.81 -12.69
N PHE A 25 -14.27 -9.79 -12.60
CA PHE A 25 -14.56 -11.21 -12.78
C PHE A 25 -15.39 -11.81 -11.65
N ARG A 26 -15.43 -11.14 -10.50
CA ARG A 26 -16.39 -11.44 -9.43
C ARG A 26 -17.86 -11.37 -9.88
N CYS A 27 -18.16 -10.63 -10.96
CA CYS A 27 -19.52 -10.54 -11.49
C CYS A 27 -19.87 -11.67 -12.48
N VAL A 28 -18.90 -12.50 -12.89
CA VAL A 28 -19.10 -13.54 -13.91
C VAL A 28 -19.88 -14.74 -13.36
N SER A 29 -19.50 -15.23 -12.17
CA SER A 29 -20.21 -16.33 -11.51
C SER A 29 -20.05 -16.27 -9.99
N ARG A 30 -20.96 -16.94 -9.26
CA ARG A 30 -20.85 -17.07 -7.80
C ARG A 30 -19.60 -17.84 -7.38
N SER A 31 -19.23 -18.86 -8.15
CA SER A 31 -18.02 -19.65 -7.92
C SER A 31 -16.76 -18.78 -8.02
N TRP A 32 -16.61 -18.01 -9.11
CA TRP A 32 -15.48 -17.12 -9.29
C TRP A 32 -15.41 -16.02 -8.24
N ASN A 33 -16.55 -15.43 -7.87
CA ASN A 33 -16.60 -14.48 -6.76
C ASN A 33 -16.10 -15.10 -5.45
N SER A 34 -16.53 -16.33 -5.15
CA SER A 34 -16.13 -17.06 -3.94
C SER A 34 -14.62 -17.34 -3.94
N LEU A 35 -14.08 -17.83 -5.05
CA LEU A 35 -12.64 -18.09 -5.21
C LEU A 35 -11.81 -16.81 -5.03
N ILE A 36 -12.14 -15.75 -5.77
CA ILE A 36 -11.40 -14.47 -5.75
C ILE A 36 -11.48 -13.76 -4.39
N THR A 37 -12.61 -13.91 -3.69
CA THR A 37 -12.83 -13.28 -2.37
C THR A 37 -12.31 -14.16 -1.22
N SER A 38 -11.86 -15.39 -1.48
CA SER A 38 -11.32 -16.27 -0.45
C SER A 38 -10.00 -15.73 0.11
N SER A 39 -9.80 -15.87 1.43
CA SER A 39 -8.54 -15.49 2.08
C SER A 39 -7.35 -16.26 1.51
N ALA A 40 -7.52 -17.55 1.18
CA ALA A 40 -6.51 -18.38 0.56
C ALA A 40 -6.00 -17.79 -0.76
N PHE A 41 -6.90 -17.40 -1.67
CA PHE A 41 -6.53 -16.80 -2.96
C PHE A 41 -5.90 -15.41 -2.82
N ILE A 42 -6.40 -14.59 -1.89
CA ILE A 42 -5.84 -13.26 -1.62
C ILE A 42 -4.40 -13.40 -1.10
N ASN A 43 -4.20 -14.31 -0.14
CA ASN A 43 -2.91 -14.56 0.51
C ASN A 43 -1.91 -15.18 -0.47
N SER A 44 -2.28 -16.22 -1.20
CA SER A 44 -1.40 -16.86 -2.18
C SER A 44 -0.90 -15.88 -3.23
N ARG A 45 -1.76 -14.96 -3.70
CA ARG A 45 -1.41 -13.93 -4.67
C ARG A 45 -0.50 -12.85 -4.09
N LEU A 46 -0.70 -12.48 -2.82
CA LEU A 46 0.19 -11.57 -2.11
C LEU A 46 1.57 -12.21 -1.93
N THR A 47 1.65 -13.44 -1.41
CA THR A 47 2.92 -14.17 -1.26
C THR A 47 3.65 -14.32 -2.59
N ARG A 48 2.93 -14.72 -3.65
CA ARG A 48 3.50 -14.84 -5.00
C ARG A 48 4.07 -13.51 -5.50
N SER A 49 3.36 -12.39 -5.31
CA SER A 49 3.84 -11.08 -5.74
C SER A 49 5.04 -10.58 -4.94
N LEU A 50 5.17 -10.96 -3.67
CA LEU A 50 6.34 -10.66 -2.83
C LEU A 50 7.55 -11.56 -3.15
N SER A 51 7.32 -12.79 -3.61
CA SER A 51 8.40 -13.73 -3.99
C SER A 51 9.04 -13.43 -5.35
N LEU A 52 8.32 -12.74 -6.22
CA LEU A 52 8.82 -12.36 -7.54
C LEU A 52 9.61 -11.05 -7.42
N PRO A 53 10.70 -10.88 -8.19
CA PRO A 53 11.36 -9.59 -8.31
C PRO A 53 10.31 -8.53 -8.66
N SER A 54 10.30 -7.42 -7.92
CA SER A 54 9.28 -6.38 -8.09
C SER A 54 9.41 -5.73 -9.48
N ASN A 55 8.71 -6.32 -10.45
CA ASN A 55 8.55 -5.81 -11.81
C ASN A 55 7.58 -4.63 -11.86
N SER A 56 6.98 -4.26 -10.71
CA SER A 56 6.23 -3.02 -10.61
C SER A 56 7.21 -1.85 -10.68
N ASN A 57 7.00 -0.99 -11.66
CA ASN A 57 7.67 0.31 -11.75
C ASN A 57 6.78 1.42 -11.18
N ASN A 58 5.68 1.05 -10.52
CA ASN A 58 4.73 2.03 -10.06
C ASN A 58 5.17 2.62 -8.72
N LEU A 59 5.26 3.94 -8.67
CA LEU A 59 5.37 4.71 -7.44
C LEU A 59 4.00 5.31 -7.12
N ILE A 60 3.68 5.38 -5.84
CA ILE A 60 2.52 6.14 -5.37
C ILE A 60 3.01 7.34 -4.57
N VAL A 61 2.53 8.50 -4.98
CA VAL A 61 2.89 9.78 -4.39
C VAL A 61 1.68 10.35 -3.68
N ARG A 62 1.82 10.54 -2.37
CA ARG A 62 0.92 11.36 -1.57
C ARG A 62 1.43 12.80 -1.58
N HIS A 63 0.56 13.77 -1.83
CA HIS A 63 0.84 15.19 -1.67
C HIS A 63 -0.40 15.95 -1.16
N CYS A 64 -0.20 17.17 -0.67
CA CYS A 64 -1.27 18.06 -0.19
C CYS A 64 -1.05 19.43 -0.82
N VAL A 65 -2.02 20.06 -1.47
CA VAL A 65 -1.78 21.30 -2.25
C VAL A 65 -2.00 22.57 -1.42
N ASP A 66 -3.00 22.60 -0.54
CA ASP A 66 -3.39 23.79 0.22
C ASP A 66 -3.17 23.64 1.75
N ASN A 67 -3.26 24.76 2.49
CA ASN A 67 -3.49 24.75 3.96
C ASN A 67 -4.79 24.02 4.34
N SER A 68 -5.65 23.73 3.37
CA SER A 68 -6.69 22.72 3.52
C SER A 68 -6.03 21.36 3.30
N TYR A 69 -5.91 20.58 4.37
CA TYR A 69 -5.20 19.31 4.50
C TYR A 69 -5.59 18.17 3.51
N VAL A 70 -6.22 18.48 2.37
CA VAL A 70 -6.76 17.53 1.41
C VAL A 70 -5.62 16.71 0.82
N ASN A 71 -5.73 15.40 1.01
CA ASN A 71 -4.73 14.44 0.59
C ASN A 71 -5.01 14.01 -0.85
N TYR A 72 -4.01 14.14 -1.72
CA TYR A 72 -4.03 13.68 -3.09
C TYR A 72 -3.06 12.52 -3.25
N PHE A 73 -3.45 11.53 -4.04
CA PHE A 73 -2.63 10.37 -4.38
C PHE A 73 -2.49 10.29 -5.88
N LYS A 74 -1.25 10.14 -6.34
CA LYS A 74 -0.89 10.00 -7.74
C LYS A 74 -0.11 8.71 -7.94
N LEU A 75 -0.46 7.94 -8.96
CA LEU A 75 0.35 6.83 -9.43
C LEU A 75 1.27 7.33 -10.54
N ILE A 76 2.52 6.90 -10.50
CA ILE A 76 3.58 7.27 -11.42
C ILE A 76 4.24 5.99 -11.93
N ASP A 77 4.45 5.89 -13.25
CA ASP A 77 5.29 4.85 -13.84
C ASP A 77 6.76 5.33 -13.90
N ASP A 78 7.62 4.71 -13.10
CA ASP A 78 9.06 5.00 -12.99
C ASP A 78 9.90 4.38 -14.13
N LYS A 79 9.28 4.02 -15.26
CA LYS A 79 9.97 3.59 -16.50
C LYS A 79 10.44 4.73 -17.39
N ASN A 80 9.64 5.79 -17.47
CA ASN A 80 9.86 6.86 -18.42
C ASN A 80 10.48 8.07 -17.71
N ASP A 81 11.55 8.62 -18.27
CA ASP A 81 12.11 9.90 -17.84
C ASP A 81 11.10 11.06 -18.00
N SER A 82 9.98 10.81 -18.68
CA SER A 82 8.80 11.65 -18.75
C SER A 82 7.67 11.07 -17.91
N PHE A 83 7.23 11.82 -16.89
CA PHE A 83 6.13 11.47 -15.99
C PHE A 83 4.76 11.67 -16.68
N ASP A 84 4.64 11.26 -17.94
CA ASP A 84 3.48 11.56 -18.79
C ASP A 84 2.23 10.75 -18.36
N GLN A 85 2.40 9.72 -17.54
CA GLN A 85 1.33 8.86 -17.04
C GLN A 85 1.11 9.04 -15.53
N ILE A 86 0.65 10.22 -15.12
CA ILE A 86 0.18 10.48 -13.76
C ILE A 86 -1.30 10.11 -13.65
N GLN A 87 -1.63 9.08 -12.87
CA GLN A 87 -3.01 8.73 -12.58
C GLN A 87 -3.44 9.24 -11.20
N ASN A 88 -4.53 10.01 -11.14
CA ASN A 88 -5.13 10.41 -9.87
C ASN A 88 -5.86 9.22 -9.23
N ILE A 89 -5.56 8.96 -7.96
CA ILE A 89 -6.24 7.97 -7.14
C ILE A 89 -7.19 8.70 -6.20
N GLU A 90 -8.50 8.48 -6.40
CA GLU A 90 -9.54 9.01 -5.51
C GLU A 90 -9.63 8.16 -4.23
N LEU A 91 -9.60 8.81 -3.07
CA LEU A 91 -10.08 8.22 -1.83
C LEU A 91 -11.58 7.90 -1.96
N PRO A 92 -12.09 6.78 -1.41
CA PRO A 92 -13.50 6.42 -1.52
C PRO A 92 -14.45 7.56 -1.09
N ARG A 93 -15.44 7.85 -1.93
CA ARG A 93 -16.37 9.00 -1.85
C ARG A 93 -17.13 9.16 -0.51
N ARG A 94 -17.16 8.14 0.34
CA ARG A 94 -17.75 8.19 1.69
C ARG A 94 -16.95 9.10 2.65
N SER A 95 -15.78 9.57 2.23
CA SER A 95 -14.87 10.48 2.92
C SER A 95 -15.14 11.98 2.69
N ARG A 96 -16.22 12.41 2.03
CA ARG A 96 -16.44 13.83 1.65
C ARG A 96 -16.54 14.86 2.80
N ARG A 97 -16.56 14.43 4.06
CA ARG A 97 -16.45 15.32 5.24
C ARG A 97 -15.03 15.39 5.83
N ILE A 98 -14.09 14.63 5.26
CA ILE A 98 -12.77 14.38 5.82
C ILE A 98 -11.75 15.14 4.99
N LYS A 99 -11.06 16.08 5.64
CA LYS A 99 -10.11 16.96 4.98
C LYS A 99 -8.67 16.69 5.36
N SER A 100 -8.31 15.85 6.34
CA SER A 100 -6.91 15.63 6.79
C SER A 100 -6.67 14.22 7.28
N PHE A 101 -5.62 13.55 6.80
CA PHE A 101 -5.13 12.27 7.30
C PHE A 101 -3.64 12.38 7.65
N VAL A 102 -3.24 11.70 8.73
CA VAL A 102 -1.83 11.40 9.00
C VAL A 102 -1.53 10.03 8.40
N LEU A 103 -0.50 9.94 7.56
CA LEU A 103 -0.01 8.67 7.06
C LEU A 103 0.83 8.00 8.17
N ILE A 104 0.42 6.81 8.60
CA ILE A 104 1.19 6.02 9.59
C ILE A 104 2.26 5.18 8.89
N GLY A 105 1.94 4.68 7.71
CA GLY A 105 2.86 3.96 6.84
C GLY A 105 2.13 3.26 5.71
N SER A 106 2.90 2.74 4.78
CA SER A 106 2.45 1.89 3.70
C SER A 106 3.37 0.70 3.58
N VAL A 107 2.80 -0.44 3.20
CA VAL A 107 3.54 -1.67 2.94
C VAL A 107 2.74 -2.54 1.99
N ASN A 108 3.41 -3.11 0.99
CA ASN A 108 2.82 -4.04 0.03
C ASN A 108 1.53 -3.53 -0.64
N GLY A 109 1.43 -2.22 -0.91
CA GLY A 109 0.25 -1.59 -1.54
C GLY A 109 -0.93 -1.32 -0.62
N LEU A 110 -0.81 -1.57 0.69
CA LEU A 110 -1.81 -1.22 1.69
C LEU A 110 -1.35 -0.01 2.52
N PHE A 111 -2.27 0.89 2.84
CA PHE A 111 -1.98 2.14 3.57
C PHE A 111 -2.67 2.14 4.92
N SER A 112 -1.94 2.57 5.96
CA SER A 112 -2.51 2.87 7.27
C SER A 112 -2.55 4.37 7.50
N LEU A 113 -3.75 4.88 7.74
CA LEU A 113 -4.06 6.29 7.91
C LEU A 113 -4.65 6.51 9.31
N TYR A 114 -4.38 7.68 9.88
CA TYR A 114 -4.99 8.10 11.14
C TYR A 114 -5.76 9.40 10.96
N GLU A 115 -7.00 9.41 11.46
CA GLU A 115 -7.94 10.50 11.28
C GLU A 115 -8.91 10.59 12.46
N GLN A 116 -9.01 11.77 13.10
CA GLN A 116 -9.99 12.03 14.18
C GLN A 116 -10.09 10.90 15.23
N HIS A 117 -8.94 10.38 15.70
CA HIS A 117 -8.88 9.26 16.66
C HIS A 117 -9.32 7.89 16.12
N ARG A 118 -9.28 7.70 14.81
CA ARG A 118 -9.58 6.44 14.13
C ARG A 118 -8.40 6.04 13.25
N TYR A 119 -8.09 4.74 13.27
CA TYR A 119 -7.15 4.14 12.32
C TYR A 119 -7.94 3.58 11.15
N ILE A 120 -7.45 3.79 9.94
CA ILE A 120 -8.12 3.39 8.70
C ILE A 120 -7.09 2.66 7.86
N LEU A 121 -7.43 1.45 7.41
CA LEU A 121 -6.68 0.77 6.36
C LEU A 121 -7.32 1.06 5.01
N TRP A 122 -6.51 1.41 4.03
CA TRP A 122 -6.94 1.75 2.69
C TRP A 122 -6.18 0.95 1.65
N ASN A 123 -6.92 0.24 0.80
CA ASN A 123 -6.41 -0.41 -0.40
C ASN A 123 -6.87 0.37 -1.65
N PRO A 124 -5.96 1.08 -2.34
CA PRO A 124 -6.30 1.82 -3.55
C PRO A 124 -6.72 0.91 -4.72
N SER A 125 -6.12 -0.28 -4.85
CA SER A 125 -6.33 -1.22 -5.96
C SER A 125 -7.79 -1.66 -6.08
N ILE A 126 -8.44 -1.87 -4.94
CA ILE A 126 -9.84 -2.30 -4.85
C ILE A 126 -10.76 -1.17 -4.39
N ARG A 127 -10.23 0.05 -4.22
CA ARG A 127 -10.93 1.25 -3.76
C ARG A 127 -11.72 1.05 -2.47
N LYS A 128 -11.10 0.38 -1.49
CA LYS A 128 -11.75 -0.01 -0.23
C LYS A 128 -11.02 0.55 0.98
N CYS A 129 -11.78 1.02 1.95
CA CYS A 129 -11.28 1.38 3.27
C CYS A 129 -12.01 0.57 4.34
N ILE A 130 -11.31 0.30 5.44
CA ILE A 130 -11.91 -0.18 6.69
C ILE A 130 -11.40 0.66 7.86
N THR A 131 -12.29 1.06 8.76
CA THR A 131 -11.94 1.65 10.06
C THR A 131 -11.66 0.54 11.05
N LEU A 132 -10.51 0.63 11.73
CA LEU A 132 -10.11 -0.30 12.76
C LEU A 132 -10.89 -0.05 14.07
N PRO A 133 -11.06 -1.08 14.93
CA PRO A 133 -11.58 -0.87 16.27
C PRO A 133 -10.72 0.13 17.06
N ARG A 134 -11.28 0.66 18.15
CA ARG A 134 -10.52 1.55 19.04
C ARG A 134 -9.39 0.77 19.71
N PRO A 135 -8.21 1.39 19.88
CA PRO A 135 -7.13 0.77 20.64
C PRO A 135 -7.52 0.49 22.10
N CYS A 136 -6.86 -0.48 22.71
CA CYS A 136 -7.03 -0.84 24.12
C CYS A 136 -6.53 0.29 25.04
N ILE A 137 -5.42 0.94 24.67
CA ILE A 137 -4.80 1.98 25.50
C ILE A 137 -5.43 3.35 25.20
N THR A 138 -6.40 3.76 26.01
CA THR A 138 -7.05 5.08 25.90
C THR A 138 -6.82 5.94 27.13
N SER A 139 -7.03 7.26 26.99
CA SER A 139 -6.91 8.18 28.13
C SER A 139 -7.86 7.86 29.29
N LYS A 140 -9.00 7.21 29.00
CA LYS A 140 -9.97 6.78 30.02
C LYS A 140 -9.50 5.56 30.81
N THR A 141 -8.79 4.66 30.14
CA THR A 141 -8.36 3.37 30.70
C THR A 141 -6.99 3.43 31.37
N HIS A 142 -6.08 4.27 30.86
CA HIS A 142 -4.66 4.26 31.25
C HIS A 142 -4.15 5.65 31.68
N GLY A 143 -5.05 6.61 31.86
CA GLY A 143 -4.71 8.00 32.21
C GLY A 143 -4.20 8.81 31.02
N SER A 144 -3.77 10.05 31.27
CA SER A 144 -3.35 10.97 30.20
C SER A 144 -2.18 10.40 29.39
N ILE A 145 -2.33 10.36 28.06
CA ILE A 145 -1.30 9.91 27.11
C ILE A 145 -0.71 11.18 26.49
N GLY A 146 0.59 11.40 26.68
CA GLY A 146 1.28 12.58 26.17
C GLY A 146 1.41 12.53 24.65
N PHE A 147 1.95 11.43 24.11
CA PHE A 147 2.07 11.22 22.67
C PHE A 147 2.10 9.73 22.32
N CYS A 148 1.99 9.42 21.03
CA CYS A 148 2.11 8.05 20.53
C CYS A 148 3.05 8.00 19.33
N ARG A 149 3.97 7.04 19.32
CA ARG A 149 4.69 6.63 18.11
C ARG A 149 3.94 5.45 17.49
N GLN A 150 3.79 5.46 16.17
CA GLN A 150 2.98 4.49 15.45
C GLN A 150 3.76 3.99 14.25
N ALA A 151 3.58 2.71 13.91
CA ALA A 151 4.17 2.11 12.74
C ALA A 151 3.20 1.11 12.12
N PHE A 152 3.29 0.98 10.80
CA PHE A 152 2.52 0.01 10.04
C PHE A 152 3.48 -0.87 9.27
N GLY A 153 3.26 -2.18 9.33
CA GLY A 153 4.14 -3.15 8.68
C GLY A 153 3.42 -4.46 8.38
N PHE A 154 4.15 -5.36 7.77
CA PHE A 154 3.66 -6.66 7.33
C PHE A 154 4.55 -7.77 7.89
N ASP A 155 3.93 -8.71 8.59
CA ASP A 155 4.56 -9.94 9.04
C ASP A 155 4.42 -11.00 7.92
N PRO A 156 5.51 -11.33 7.19
CA PRO A 156 5.46 -12.29 6.11
C PRO A 156 5.26 -13.74 6.57
N ARG A 157 5.51 -14.05 7.85
CA ARG A 157 5.44 -15.42 8.38
C ARG A 157 4.01 -15.80 8.71
N THR A 158 3.24 -14.87 9.27
CA THR A 158 1.81 -15.05 9.52
C THR A 158 0.92 -14.48 8.40
N ASN A 159 1.54 -13.86 7.39
CA ASN A 159 0.88 -13.14 6.30
C ASN A 159 -0.18 -12.18 6.86
N ASP A 160 0.26 -11.32 7.77
CA ASP A 160 -0.58 -10.40 8.52
C ASP A 160 -0.08 -8.97 8.42
N TYR A 161 -1.01 -8.03 8.29
CA TYR A 161 -0.69 -6.62 8.39
C TYR A 161 -0.90 -6.18 9.83
N LYS A 162 0.15 -5.61 10.41
CA LYS A 162 0.16 -5.20 11.81
C LYS A 162 0.37 -3.70 11.96
N LEU A 163 -0.32 -3.11 12.94
CA LEU A 163 -0.13 -1.72 13.34
C LEU A 163 0.37 -1.69 14.78
N VAL A 164 1.58 -1.17 14.97
CA VAL A 164 2.22 -1.05 16.28
C VAL A 164 1.97 0.36 16.81
N ARG A 165 1.51 0.46 18.06
CA ARG A 165 1.31 1.72 18.76
C ARG A 165 2.06 1.71 20.08
N ILE A 166 3.00 2.66 20.21
CA ILE A 166 3.78 2.91 21.42
C ILE A 166 3.23 4.17 22.06
N ALA A 167 2.49 4.01 23.16
CA ALA A 167 1.82 5.09 23.88
C ALA A 167 2.68 5.55 25.06
N PHE A 168 3.08 6.82 25.06
CA PHE A 168 3.87 7.44 26.12
C PHE A 168 2.93 8.15 27.11
N PRO A 169 2.85 7.69 28.37
CA PRO A 169 2.06 8.36 29.40
C PRO A 169 2.53 9.81 29.60
N SER A 170 1.59 10.72 29.81
CA SER A 170 1.92 12.11 30.15
C SER A 170 2.54 12.16 31.54
N ARG A 171 3.62 12.93 31.69
CA ARG A 171 4.08 13.34 33.02
C ARG A 171 3.10 14.39 33.54
N ILE A 172 2.49 14.14 34.69
CA ILE A 172 1.60 15.12 35.34
C ILE A 172 2.44 16.08 36.19
N ASN A 173 3.47 15.56 36.86
CA ASN A 173 4.42 16.33 37.67
C ASN A 173 5.86 16.06 37.23
N MET A 174 6.72 17.09 37.25
CA MET A 174 8.14 16.98 36.89
C MET A 174 8.95 16.12 37.89
N SER A 175 8.41 15.88 39.10
CA SER A 175 9.01 15.07 40.16
C SER A 175 8.64 13.59 40.12
N GLU A 176 7.67 13.19 39.28
CA GLU A 176 7.28 11.77 39.14
C GLU A 176 8.24 11.06 38.19
N GLU A 177 8.63 9.84 38.56
CA GLU A 177 9.37 8.96 37.66
C GLU A 177 8.55 8.73 36.37
N ALA A 178 9.25 8.80 35.24
CA ALA A 178 8.62 8.61 33.94
C ALA A 178 8.09 7.18 33.83
N LYS A 179 6.76 7.03 33.72
CA LYS A 179 6.15 5.73 33.48
C LYS A 179 6.63 5.17 32.14
N PRO A 180 6.93 3.85 32.08
CA PRO A 180 7.36 3.24 30.84
C PRO A 180 6.24 3.34 29.78
N PRO A 181 6.61 3.41 28.49
CA PRO A 181 5.63 3.37 27.41
C PRO A 181 4.84 2.07 27.40
N LEU A 182 3.56 2.16 27.04
CA LEU A 182 2.68 1.01 26.84
C LEU A 182 2.62 0.68 25.36
N ILE A 183 2.73 -0.60 25.00
CA ILE A 183 2.80 -1.05 23.62
C ILE A 183 1.61 -1.94 23.31
N GLU A 184 0.89 -1.63 22.23
CA GLU A 184 -0.18 -2.47 21.70
C GLU A 184 -0.04 -2.65 20.19
N VAL A 185 -0.51 -3.81 19.71
CA VAL A 185 -0.44 -4.21 18.32
C VAL A 185 -1.84 -4.55 17.84
N TYR A 186 -2.21 -4.02 16.68
CA TYR A 186 -3.39 -4.47 15.93
C TYR A 186 -2.96 -5.53 14.92
N SER A 187 -3.68 -6.64 14.86
CA SER A 187 -3.58 -7.65 13.81
C SER A 187 -4.79 -7.55 12.87
N LEU A 188 -4.55 -7.52 11.56
CA LEU A 188 -5.63 -7.52 10.56
C LEU A 188 -6.31 -8.89 10.45
N ASN A 189 -5.55 -9.96 10.64
CA ASN A 189 -6.06 -11.33 10.65
C ASN A 189 -6.95 -11.58 11.87
N GLU A 190 -6.52 -11.17 13.06
CA GLU A 190 -7.32 -11.28 14.29
C GLU A 190 -8.45 -10.24 14.36
N GLY A 191 -8.25 -9.09 13.71
CA GLY A 191 -9.22 -8.00 13.66
C GLY A 191 -9.33 -7.18 14.96
N CYS A 192 -8.39 -7.33 15.90
CA CYS A 192 -8.41 -6.66 17.20
C CYS A 192 -7.05 -6.08 17.60
N TRP A 193 -7.08 -5.19 18.60
CA TRP A 193 -5.88 -4.71 19.29
C TRP A 193 -5.58 -5.59 20.48
N ARG A 194 -4.29 -5.74 20.80
CA ARG A 194 -3.84 -6.37 22.04
C ARG A 194 -2.62 -5.66 22.60
N VAL A 195 -2.59 -5.57 23.93
CA VAL A 195 -1.45 -5.03 24.66
C VAL A 195 -0.36 -6.10 24.72
N THR A 196 0.87 -5.70 24.45
CA THR A 196 2.05 -6.57 24.50
C THR A 196 2.70 -6.49 25.88
N SER A 197 3.34 -7.57 26.31
CA SER A 197 4.13 -7.61 27.55
C SER A 197 5.59 -7.16 27.36
N THR A 198 5.94 -6.75 26.14
CA THR A 198 7.31 -6.38 25.77
C THR A 198 7.73 -5.09 26.48
N SER A 199 8.99 -5.03 26.91
CA SER A 199 9.54 -3.85 27.54
C SER A 199 10.10 -2.89 26.50
N PHE A 200 9.73 -1.61 26.59
CA PHE A 200 10.39 -0.57 25.79
C PHE A 200 11.82 -0.35 26.30
N PRO A 201 12.85 -0.30 25.43
CA PRO A 201 14.21 -0.08 25.87
C PRO A 201 14.37 1.32 26.51
N PRO A 202 15.06 1.44 27.67
CA PRO A 202 15.25 2.71 28.34
C PRO A 202 16.19 3.64 27.56
N GLY A 203 16.12 4.94 27.80
CA GLY A 203 17.02 5.94 27.21
C GLY A 203 16.81 6.24 25.73
N ILE A 204 15.74 5.68 25.11
CA ILE A 204 15.43 5.90 23.70
C ILE A 204 14.52 7.11 23.50
N THR A 205 14.90 7.99 22.56
CA THR A 205 14.08 9.10 22.07
C THR A 205 13.95 9.05 20.54
N PHE A 206 12.74 9.24 20.01
CA PHE A 206 12.52 9.27 18.55
C PHE A 206 12.97 10.60 17.94
N THR A 207 13.71 10.55 16.83
CA THR A 207 14.16 11.73 16.07
C THR A 207 13.27 12.04 14.87
N ASP A 208 12.37 11.14 14.48
CA ASP A 208 11.68 11.13 13.19
C ASP A 208 10.16 11.35 13.28
N TRP A 209 9.69 12.26 14.14
CA TRP A 209 8.26 12.49 14.42
C TRP A 209 7.37 12.79 13.22
N ARG A 210 7.93 13.37 12.15
CA ARG A 210 7.17 13.78 10.96
C ARG A 210 7.15 12.72 9.84
N ARG A 211 7.81 11.59 10.03
CA ARG A 211 7.89 10.52 9.01
C ARG A 211 7.31 9.21 9.52
N PRO A 212 6.61 8.48 8.63
CA PRO A 212 6.28 7.08 8.87
C PRO A 212 7.53 6.29 9.26
N ALA A 213 7.36 5.33 10.17
CA ALA A 213 8.38 4.32 10.40
C ALA A 213 8.56 3.45 9.16
N THR A 214 9.76 2.90 9.00
CA THR A 214 10.10 2.12 7.81
C THR A 214 9.77 0.64 8.04
N SER A 215 8.92 0.06 7.20
CA SER A 215 8.64 -1.38 7.21
C SER A 215 9.57 -2.11 6.24
N LEU A 216 10.29 -3.11 6.72
CA LEU A 216 11.14 -3.98 5.90
C LEU A 216 11.34 -5.34 6.59
N ASN A 217 11.38 -6.44 5.83
CA ASN A 217 11.74 -7.77 6.33
C ASN A 217 10.99 -8.24 7.59
N GLY A 218 9.68 -7.98 7.68
CA GLY A 218 8.89 -8.41 8.84
C GLY A 218 9.05 -7.54 10.08
N ALA A 219 9.72 -6.39 9.98
CA ALA A 219 9.94 -5.49 11.11
C ALA A 219 9.65 -4.04 10.74
N VAL A 220 9.39 -3.22 11.76
CA VAL A 220 9.29 -1.76 11.64
C VAL A 220 10.47 -1.08 12.30
N HIS A 221 11.02 -0.07 11.64
CA HIS A 221 12.29 0.56 11.98
C HIS A 221 12.11 2.05 12.20
N PHE A 222 12.63 2.52 13.33
CA PHE A 222 12.57 3.91 13.75
C PHE A 222 13.98 4.48 13.87
N ALA A 223 14.17 5.72 13.42
CA ALA A 223 15.38 6.44 13.77
C ALA A 223 15.24 6.99 15.19
N VAL A 224 16.21 6.66 16.03
CA VAL A 224 16.19 7.05 17.44
C VAL A 224 17.56 7.54 17.88
N GLU A 225 17.58 8.23 19.01
CA GLU A 225 18.78 8.52 19.79
C GLU A 225 18.74 7.74 21.09
N TYR A 226 19.92 7.32 21.55
CA TYR A 226 20.09 6.68 22.84
C TYR A 226 20.93 7.55 23.76
N GLU A 227 20.39 7.84 24.93
CA GLU A 227 21.04 8.59 25.99
C GLU A 227 21.44 7.64 27.12
N TYR A 228 22.75 7.38 27.28
CA TYR A 228 23.26 6.45 28.32
C TYR A 228 23.06 7.00 29.74
N LYS A 229 23.11 8.32 29.94
CA LYS A 229 22.86 9.08 31.18
C LYS A 229 22.40 10.50 30.82
N LEU A 230 21.60 11.15 31.69
CA LEU A 230 21.24 12.56 31.50
C LEU A 230 22.49 13.42 31.25
N GLY A 231 22.59 14.00 30.06
CA GLY A 231 23.74 14.83 29.65
C GLY A 231 24.99 14.06 29.19
N GLY A 232 24.88 12.74 28.98
CA GLY A 232 25.92 11.91 28.38
C GLY A 232 25.95 11.99 26.85
N PRO A 233 26.93 11.35 26.19
CA PRO A 233 26.97 11.31 24.73
C PRO A 233 25.76 10.52 24.18
N CYS A 234 24.97 11.19 23.33
CA CYS A 234 23.86 10.59 22.59
C CYS A 234 24.31 10.18 21.19
N GLY A 235 24.01 8.94 20.80
CA GLY A 235 24.32 8.42 19.46
C GLY A 235 23.04 8.08 18.69
N PRO A 236 23.01 8.28 17.35
CA PRO A 236 21.93 7.78 16.53
C PRO A 236 21.95 6.24 16.54
N LEU A 237 20.76 5.63 16.54
CA LEU A 237 20.55 4.19 16.44
C LEU A 237 19.29 3.91 15.62
N VAL A 238 19.09 2.64 15.28
CA VAL A 238 17.80 2.17 14.75
C VAL A 238 17.13 1.32 15.80
N LEU A 239 15.95 1.73 16.24
CA LEU A 239 15.06 0.87 17.01
C LEU A 239 14.25 0.03 16.03
N LEU A 240 14.37 -1.28 16.16
CA LEU A 240 13.62 -2.28 15.41
C LEU A 240 12.54 -2.86 16.33
N PHE A 241 11.33 -3.03 15.80
CA PHE A 241 10.31 -3.86 16.42
C PHE A 241 9.98 -5.01 15.46
N ASP A 242 10.28 -6.23 15.89
CA ASP A 242 9.97 -7.45 15.14
C ASP A 242 8.46 -7.69 15.18
N LEU A 243 7.80 -7.82 14.02
CA LEU A 243 6.34 -7.98 13.99
C LEU A 243 5.89 -9.40 14.27
N LEU A 244 6.76 -10.41 14.17
CA LEU A 244 6.44 -11.79 14.46
C LEU A 244 6.52 -12.03 15.97
N ASP A 245 7.69 -11.77 16.54
CA ASP A 245 8.01 -12.04 17.94
C ASP A 245 7.55 -10.89 18.86
N GLU A 246 7.28 -9.71 18.30
CA GLU A 246 6.76 -8.53 18.99
C GLU A 246 7.65 -8.03 20.12
N VAL A 247 8.95 -8.05 19.80
CA VAL A 247 10.04 -7.63 20.67
C VAL A 247 10.82 -6.50 20.02
N PHE A 248 11.41 -5.65 20.87
CA PHE A 248 12.31 -4.60 20.44
C PHE A 248 13.74 -5.12 20.33
N HIS A 249 14.41 -4.71 19.27
CA HIS A 249 15.85 -4.85 19.10
C HIS A 249 16.47 -3.51 18.76
N VAL A 250 17.75 -3.36 19.06
CA VAL A 250 18.51 -2.16 18.73
C VAL A 250 19.58 -2.54 17.72
N ILE A 251 19.60 -1.83 16.61
CA ILE A 251 20.66 -1.96 15.60
C ILE A 251 21.58 -0.77 15.78
N SER A 252 22.82 -1.06 16.16
CA SER A 252 23.89 -0.07 16.24
C SER A 252 24.31 0.41 14.85
N LEU A 253 24.83 1.63 14.82
CA LEU A 253 25.53 2.15 13.65
C LEU A 253 27.02 1.83 13.76
N PRO A 254 27.76 1.73 12.64
CA PRO A 254 29.19 1.50 12.69
C PRO A 254 29.89 2.65 13.44
N ASN A 255 31.06 2.38 14.02
CA ASN A 255 31.87 3.34 14.80
C ASN A 255 32.38 4.56 14.00
N VAL A 256 31.85 4.80 12.80
CA VAL A 256 32.06 6.04 12.06
C VAL A 256 31.54 7.17 12.94
N THR A 257 32.33 8.23 13.09
CA THR A 257 31.98 9.43 13.86
C THR A 257 30.77 10.13 13.22
N PHE A 258 29.57 9.61 13.45
CA PHE A 258 28.32 10.30 13.15
C PHE A 258 28.30 11.53 14.05
N LYS A 259 28.57 12.69 13.44
CA LYS A 259 28.42 13.96 14.16
C LYS A 259 26.98 14.06 14.63
N TRP A 260 26.81 14.63 15.81
CA TRP A 260 25.53 14.72 16.50
C TRP A 260 24.53 15.42 15.59
N THR A 261 23.46 14.72 15.20
CA THR A 261 22.39 15.30 14.39
C THR A 261 21.05 14.74 14.83
N ASN A 262 20.18 15.62 15.33
CA ASN A 262 18.81 15.28 15.75
C ASN A 262 17.87 15.01 14.57
N ASN A 263 18.41 14.76 13.37
CA ASN A 263 17.68 14.70 12.11
C ASN A 263 18.04 13.45 11.31
N ALA A 264 18.08 12.30 11.99
CA ALA A 264 18.16 10.99 11.36
C ALA A 264 16.75 10.47 11.05
N HIS A 265 16.58 9.84 9.88
CA HIS A 265 15.32 9.18 9.48
C HIS A 265 15.60 7.83 8.83
N THR A 266 14.73 6.84 9.07
CA THR A 266 14.74 5.56 8.36
C THR A 266 14.02 5.69 7.01
N SER A 267 14.46 4.90 6.03
CA SER A 267 13.79 4.71 4.74
C SER A 267 14.14 3.35 4.12
N VAL A 268 13.45 2.95 3.05
CA VAL A 268 13.89 1.87 2.16
C VAL A 268 14.38 2.47 0.85
N ILE A 269 15.66 2.29 0.53
CA ILE A 269 16.25 2.76 -0.73
C ILE A 269 16.85 1.56 -1.45
N GLY A 270 16.43 1.35 -2.70
CA GLY A 270 16.87 0.18 -3.49
C GLY A 270 16.54 -1.16 -2.83
N GLY A 271 15.45 -1.24 -2.07
CA GLY A 271 15.05 -2.45 -1.32
C GLY A 271 15.85 -2.71 -0.04
N SER A 272 16.77 -1.82 0.33
CA SER A 272 17.63 -1.97 1.52
C SER A 272 17.25 -0.97 2.60
N LEU A 273 17.42 -1.36 3.88
CA LEU A 273 17.24 -0.45 5.01
C LEU A 273 18.25 0.69 4.90
N SER A 274 17.76 1.91 5.02
CA SER A 274 18.55 3.11 4.79
C SER A 274 18.33 4.15 5.88
N LEU A 275 19.37 4.94 6.14
CA LEU A 275 19.35 6.07 7.05
C LEU A 275 19.70 7.36 6.32
N LEU A 276 18.86 8.36 6.54
CA LEU A 276 19.02 9.70 6.01
C LEU A 276 19.51 10.60 7.14
N PHE A 277 20.73 11.09 7.03
CA PHE A 277 21.32 12.04 7.99
C PHE A 277 21.37 13.43 7.40
N TYR A 278 20.61 14.35 7.99
CA TYR A 278 20.59 15.74 7.57
C TYR A 278 21.59 16.55 8.40
N TYR A 279 22.63 17.02 7.72
CA TYR A 279 23.62 17.91 8.28
C TYR A 279 23.25 19.35 7.93
N TYR A 280 22.95 20.14 8.95
CA TYR A 280 22.80 21.58 8.83
C TYR A 280 24.04 22.20 9.48
N GLY A 281 25.02 22.62 8.67
CA GLY A 281 26.22 23.28 9.18
C GLY A 281 25.89 24.51 10.02
N ARG A 282 26.80 24.92 10.93
CA ARG A 282 26.67 26.19 11.70
C ARG A 282 26.70 27.43 10.80
N HIS A 283 27.26 27.30 9.59
CA HIS A 283 27.21 28.29 8.52
C HIS A 283 26.31 27.77 7.41
N ALA A 284 25.57 28.67 6.76
CA ALA A 284 24.53 28.35 5.78
C ALA A 284 25.03 27.56 4.56
N ASP A 285 26.35 27.44 4.37
CA ASP A 285 26.96 27.05 3.10
C ASP A 285 27.24 25.55 2.95
N ASN A 286 27.07 24.73 4.01
CA ASN A 286 27.29 23.27 3.95
C ASN A 286 26.11 22.45 4.51
N LYS A 287 24.91 22.57 3.94
CA LYS A 287 23.79 21.68 4.24
C LYS A 287 23.78 20.51 3.27
N CYS A 288 23.74 19.29 3.80
CA CYS A 288 23.65 18.09 2.98
C CYS A 288 22.82 16.99 3.66
N CYS A 289 22.31 16.04 2.87
CA CYS A 289 21.74 14.81 3.38
C CYS A 289 22.61 13.63 2.96
N ALA A 290 23.23 12.94 3.92
CA ALA A 290 23.96 11.71 3.64
C ALA A 290 23.01 10.51 3.72
N ILE A 291 23.03 9.69 2.68
CA ILE A 291 22.22 8.48 2.58
C ILE A 291 23.13 7.28 2.85
N TRP A 292 22.89 6.62 3.97
CA TRP A 292 23.56 5.38 4.35
C TRP A 292 22.64 4.20 4.08
N VAL A 293 23.20 3.11 3.56
CA VAL A 293 22.45 1.91 3.20
C VAL A 293 23.11 0.71 3.85
N MET A 294 22.31 -0.11 4.52
CA MET A 294 22.71 -1.40 5.07
C MET A 294 22.68 -2.43 3.95
N LYS A 295 23.85 -2.80 3.42
CA LYS A 295 23.95 -3.71 2.27
C LYS A 295 23.50 -5.13 2.60
N GLU A 296 23.74 -5.56 3.83
CA GLU A 296 23.31 -6.86 4.35
C GLU A 296 22.44 -6.63 5.58
N TYR A 297 21.17 -7.00 5.48
CA TYR A 297 20.20 -6.72 6.53
C TYR A 297 20.60 -7.37 7.86
N GLY A 298 20.63 -6.56 8.93
CA GLY A 298 21.05 -6.97 10.27
C GLY A 298 22.56 -6.95 10.52
N VAL A 299 23.40 -6.78 9.49
CA VAL A 299 24.85 -6.76 9.63
C VAL A 299 25.34 -5.31 9.77
N VAL A 300 25.76 -4.93 10.98
CA VAL A 300 26.17 -3.55 11.31
C VAL A 300 27.34 -3.07 10.43
N ASP A 301 28.32 -3.92 10.16
CA ASP A 301 29.49 -3.54 9.36
C ASP A 301 29.17 -3.36 7.86
N SER A 302 27.96 -3.73 7.43
CA SER A 302 27.50 -3.55 6.03
C SER A 302 26.95 -2.15 5.73
N TRP A 303 26.85 -1.28 6.74
CA TRP A 303 26.43 0.10 6.57
C TRP A 303 27.45 0.87 5.72
N THR A 304 27.02 1.37 4.57
CA THR A 304 27.86 2.14 3.65
C THR A 304 27.17 3.42 3.23
N LYS A 305 27.93 4.54 3.18
CA LYS A 305 27.42 5.79 2.64
C LYS A 305 27.31 5.67 1.12
N GLN A 306 26.09 5.69 0.59
CA GLN A 306 25.85 5.49 -0.83
C GLN A 306 25.71 6.81 -1.60
N PHE A 307 25.05 7.81 -1.01
CA PHE A 307 24.82 9.09 -1.66
C PHE A 307 25.05 10.25 -0.70
N THR A 308 25.35 11.43 -1.24
CA THR A 308 25.29 12.70 -0.52
C THR A 308 24.50 13.68 -1.39
N VAL A 309 23.37 14.16 -0.87
CA VAL A 309 22.52 15.13 -1.55
C VAL A 309 22.88 16.52 -1.05
N ASN A 310 23.31 17.39 -1.96
CA ASN A 310 23.56 18.78 -1.66
C ASN A 310 22.23 19.51 -1.45
N LEU A 311 22.03 20.13 -0.27
CA LEU A 311 20.79 20.86 0.05
C LEU A 311 20.91 22.37 -0.24
N ASN A 312 22.11 22.85 -0.59
CA ASN A 312 22.43 24.25 -0.87
C ASN A 312 22.55 24.57 -2.37
N GLY A 313 22.05 23.69 -3.24
CA GLY A 313 22.08 23.90 -4.69
C GLY A 313 21.21 25.08 -5.15
N GLY A 314 21.20 25.33 -6.47
CA GLY A 314 20.38 26.39 -7.08
C GLY A 314 18.87 26.26 -6.83
N VAL A 315 18.41 25.06 -6.45
CA VAL A 315 17.06 24.78 -5.94
C VAL A 315 17.20 24.28 -4.50
N GLU A 316 16.50 24.92 -3.55
CA GLU A 316 16.56 24.53 -2.13
C GLU A 316 15.83 23.20 -1.90
N ILE A 317 16.59 22.13 -1.68
CA ILE A 317 16.06 20.81 -1.35
C ILE A 317 15.85 20.74 0.16
N ILE A 318 14.63 20.38 0.57
CA ILE A 318 14.29 20.24 2.00
C ILE A 318 14.23 18.80 2.45
N ARG A 319 13.90 17.85 1.56
CA ARG A 319 13.84 16.42 1.93
C ARG A 319 14.20 15.47 0.81
N VAL A 320 14.82 14.35 1.18
CA VAL A 320 14.93 13.13 0.35
C VAL A 320 13.71 12.25 0.60
N LEU A 321 13.09 11.73 -0.44
CA LEU A 321 11.84 10.97 -0.40
C LEU A 321 12.01 9.50 -0.84
N GLY A 322 12.95 9.21 -1.72
CA GLY A 322 13.16 7.86 -2.24
C GLY A 322 14.20 7.81 -3.35
N LEU A 323 14.33 6.64 -3.98
CA LEU A 323 15.25 6.39 -5.11
C LEU A 323 14.44 5.87 -6.30
N GLN A 324 14.74 6.40 -7.48
CA GLN A 324 14.17 5.97 -8.74
C GLN A 324 14.97 4.83 -9.36
N LYS A 325 14.38 4.10 -10.30
CA LYS A 325 15.04 3.01 -11.03
C LYS A 325 16.21 3.47 -11.89
N ASN A 326 16.18 4.70 -12.41
CA ASN A 326 17.31 5.28 -13.14
C ASN A 326 18.47 5.70 -12.23
N GLY A 327 18.33 5.57 -10.90
CA GLY A 327 19.35 5.92 -9.90
C GLY A 327 19.26 7.36 -9.39
N ASN A 328 18.33 8.16 -9.91
CA ASN A 328 18.06 9.49 -9.38
C ASN A 328 17.34 9.43 -8.04
N ILE A 329 17.49 10.49 -7.25
CA ILE A 329 16.92 10.61 -5.92
C ILE A 329 15.67 11.48 -6.01
N LEU A 330 14.54 10.96 -5.51
CA LEU A 330 13.33 11.77 -5.37
C LEU A 330 13.50 12.70 -4.18
N VAL A 331 13.28 13.99 -4.42
CA VAL A 331 13.45 15.04 -3.43
C VAL A 331 12.23 15.96 -3.40
N GLU A 332 12.02 16.56 -2.25
CA GLU A 332 11.11 17.69 -2.09
C GLU A 332 11.92 18.98 -2.14
N ALA A 333 11.58 19.83 -3.10
CA ALA A 333 12.25 21.11 -3.36
C ALA A 333 11.30 22.28 -3.11
N ILE A 334 11.85 23.42 -2.67
CA ILE A 334 11.10 24.67 -2.53
C ILE A 334 10.98 25.37 -3.89
N LEU A 335 9.78 25.88 -4.17
CA LEU A 335 9.49 26.71 -5.33
C LEU A 335 9.39 28.19 -4.95
N SER A 336 9.92 29.06 -5.80
CA SER A 336 9.63 30.50 -5.76
C SER A 336 8.27 30.77 -6.42
N GLY A 337 7.16 30.57 -5.70
CA GLY A 337 5.80 30.72 -6.25
C GLY A 337 4.65 30.49 -5.24
N PRO A 338 3.38 30.41 -5.70
CA PRO A 338 2.21 30.22 -4.83
C PRO A 338 2.14 28.81 -4.20
N CYS A 339 2.75 27.81 -4.85
CA CYS A 339 3.00 26.50 -4.26
C CYS A 339 4.30 26.55 -3.44
N ARG A 340 4.28 26.04 -2.20
CA ARG A 340 5.47 26.09 -1.32
C ARG A 340 6.56 25.11 -1.73
N CYS A 341 6.18 23.92 -2.21
CA CYS A 341 7.11 22.85 -2.56
C CYS A 341 6.65 22.02 -3.76
N GLU A 342 7.57 21.25 -4.31
CA GLU A 342 7.34 20.31 -5.39
C GLU A 342 8.10 18.99 -5.20
N LEU A 343 7.64 17.95 -5.89
CA LEU A 343 8.38 16.72 -6.09
C LEU A 343 9.33 16.89 -7.29
N SER A 344 10.62 16.62 -7.06
CA SER A 344 11.67 16.74 -8.06
C SER A 344 12.58 15.52 -8.08
N SER A 345 13.20 15.24 -9.22
CA SER A 345 14.24 14.24 -9.43
C SER A 345 15.60 14.91 -9.33
N TYR A 346 16.46 14.46 -8.43
CA TYR A 346 17.84 14.92 -8.26
C TYR A 346 18.80 13.87 -8.82
N ASP A 347 19.65 14.28 -9.77
CA ASP A 347 20.75 13.45 -10.26
C ASP A 347 21.97 13.62 -9.33
N PRO A 348 22.39 12.59 -8.58
CA PRO A 348 23.53 12.69 -7.67
C PRO A 348 24.88 12.85 -8.38
N LYS A 349 24.98 12.62 -9.69
CA LYS A 349 26.23 12.78 -10.46
C LYS A 349 26.42 14.19 -10.98
N SER A 350 25.36 14.79 -11.55
CA SER A 350 25.41 16.14 -12.12
C SER A 350 24.93 17.23 -11.15
N GLU A 351 24.37 16.83 -10.01
CA GLU A 351 23.69 17.69 -9.02
C GLU A 351 22.51 18.49 -9.58
N GLN A 352 22.00 18.11 -10.76
CA GLN A 352 20.87 18.77 -11.39
C GLN A 352 19.54 18.32 -10.76
N VAL A 353 18.63 19.28 -10.63
CA VAL A 353 17.27 19.05 -10.14
C VAL A 353 16.28 19.24 -11.29
N LYS A 354 15.48 18.21 -11.55
CA LYS A 354 14.40 18.23 -12.56
C LYS A 354 13.04 18.17 -11.87
N ASN A 355 12.20 19.18 -12.11
CA ASN A 355 10.82 19.23 -11.64
C ASN A 355 9.96 18.13 -12.29
N LEU A 356 9.12 17.47 -11.49
CA LEU A 356 8.22 16.39 -11.94
C LEU A 356 6.74 16.80 -12.07
N GLY A 357 6.41 18.08 -11.87
CA GLY A 357 5.07 18.64 -12.07
C GLY A 357 4.06 18.31 -10.96
N ILE A 358 4.53 17.88 -9.78
CA ILE A 358 3.67 17.58 -8.62
C ILE A 358 3.95 18.58 -7.51
N CYS A 359 3.08 19.57 -7.38
CA CYS A 359 3.17 20.61 -6.35
C CYS A 359 2.45 20.21 -5.06
N GLY A 360 2.93 20.76 -3.95
CA GLY A 360 2.34 20.55 -2.64
C GLY A 360 2.85 21.50 -1.55
N SER A 361 2.29 21.32 -0.37
CA SER A 361 2.69 21.95 0.88
C SER A 361 3.90 21.25 1.46
N SER A 362 4.79 22.03 2.05
CA SER A 362 6.03 21.52 2.63
C SER A 362 5.79 20.40 3.64
N TYR A 363 6.70 19.42 3.65
CA TYR A 363 6.71 18.27 4.56
C TYR A 363 5.54 17.28 4.40
N ASN A 364 4.68 17.44 3.39
CA ASN A 364 3.50 16.58 3.20
C ASN A 364 3.66 15.53 2.10
N PHE A 365 4.77 15.54 1.37
CA PHE A 365 5.06 14.53 0.37
C PHE A 365 5.39 13.18 1.02
N HIS A 366 4.92 12.11 0.42
CA HIS A 366 5.38 10.76 0.71
C HIS A 366 5.37 9.96 -0.58
N VAL A 367 6.42 9.18 -0.80
CA VAL A 367 6.58 8.33 -1.99
C VAL A 367 6.89 6.93 -1.52
N ASP A 368 6.23 5.95 -2.12
CA ASP A 368 6.50 4.54 -1.85
C ASP A 368 6.38 3.72 -3.14
N ASN A 369 7.03 2.56 -3.16
CA ASN A 369 6.84 1.56 -4.18
C ASN A 369 5.42 1.01 -4.07
N TYR A 370 4.70 1.02 -5.18
CA TYR A 370 3.31 0.58 -5.22
C TYR A 370 3.17 -0.74 -5.96
N MET A 371 2.41 -1.65 -5.37
CA MET A 371 1.99 -2.90 -5.99
C MET A 371 0.48 -3.06 -5.81
N GLU A 372 -0.19 -3.58 -6.82
CA GLU A 372 -1.61 -3.89 -6.70
C GLU A 372 -1.82 -5.19 -5.93
N ASN A 373 -2.80 -5.23 -5.03
CA ASN A 373 -3.17 -6.44 -4.28
C ASN A 373 -4.69 -6.50 -4.02
N LEU A 374 -5.14 -7.64 -3.48
CA LEU A 374 -6.55 -7.87 -3.09
C LEU A 374 -6.78 -7.80 -1.58
N SER A 375 -5.80 -7.35 -0.80
CA SER A 375 -5.92 -7.24 0.66
C SER A 375 -7.15 -6.41 1.03
N LEU A 376 -7.86 -6.81 2.09
CA LEU A 376 -9.17 -6.29 2.51
C LEU A 376 -10.37 -6.73 1.68
N LEU A 377 -10.23 -7.43 0.55
CA LEU A 377 -11.37 -7.77 -0.31
C LEU A 377 -12.43 -8.63 0.42
N ASP A 378 -11.97 -9.58 1.21
CA ASP A 378 -12.71 -10.51 2.06
C ASP A 378 -13.35 -9.86 3.30
N LYS A 379 -12.83 -8.71 3.75
CA LYS A 379 -13.36 -7.99 4.92
C LYS A 379 -14.72 -7.35 4.64
N PRO A 380 -15.60 -7.12 5.62
CA PRO A 380 -16.86 -6.43 5.37
C PRO A 380 -16.63 -4.97 4.94
N ASN A 381 -17.54 -4.44 4.12
CA ASN A 381 -17.61 -3.00 3.92
C ASN A 381 -18.22 -2.36 5.17
N GLU A 382 -17.80 -1.14 5.54
CA GLU A 382 -18.40 -0.43 6.67
C GLU A 382 -19.92 -0.27 6.49
N THR A 383 -20.70 -0.87 7.39
CA THR A 383 -22.08 -0.45 7.68
C THR A 383 -21.99 0.70 8.67
N VAL A 384 -22.23 1.92 8.22
CA VAL A 384 -22.31 3.08 9.12
C VAL A 384 -23.47 2.83 10.08
N SER A 385 -23.18 2.73 11.38
CA SER A 385 -24.21 2.83 12.42
C SER A 385 -24.78 4.24 12.36
N GLU A 386 -25.93 4.40 11.70
CA GLU A 386 -26.73 5.62 11.75
C GLU A 386 -27.11 5.89 13.20
N ARG A 387 -26.50 6.90 13.82
CA ARG A 387 -27.11 7.51 15.02
C ARG A 387 -28.39 8.18 14.56
N ARG A 388 -29.52 7.63 15.04
CA ARG A 388 -30.91 8.10 14.98
C ARG A 388 -31.09 9.47 14.32
N VAL A 389 -31.42 9.46 13.03
CA VAL A 389 -32.26 10.48 12.40
C VAL A 389 -33.45 9.76 11.77
N SER A 390 -34.62 10.36 11.94
CA SER A 390 -35.94 9.80 11.71
C SER A 390 -36.16 9.17 10.33
N ARG A 391 -36.96 8.11 10.33
CA ARG A 391 -37.49 7.38 9.16
C ARG A 391 -38.05 8.34 8.10
N LYS A 392 -37.51 8.27 6.88
CA LYS A 392 -38.20 7.94 5.61
C LYS A 392 -37.34 8.35 4.41
N SER A 393 -36.74 7.35 3.75
CA SER A 393 -36.56 7.38 2.29
C SER A 393 -36.33 5.95 1.80
N LYS A 394 -37.28 5.45 0.99
CA LYS A 394 -37.15 4.18 0.28
C LYS A 394 -36.12 4.36 -0.85
N CYS A 395 -35.00 3.64 -0.79
CA CYS A 395 -34.14 3.45 -1.96
C CYS A 395 -34.84 2.51 -2.96
N ARG A 396 -35.20 3.02 -4.13
CA ARG A 396 -35.46 2.19 -5.32
C ARG A 396 -34.13 1.98 -6.04
N TYR A 397 -33.61 0.75 -6.02
CA TYR A 397 -32.72 0.29 -7.08
C TYR A 397 -33.60 -0.12 -8.25
N LYS A 398 -33.59 0.68 -9.31
CA LYS A 398 -34.15 0.29 -10.60
C LYS A 398 -33.02 -0.43 -11.34
N LEU A 399 -33.05 -1.76 -11.34
CA LEU A 399 -32.33 -2.54 -12.34
C LEU A 399 -33.09 -2.37 -13.65
N ASP A 400 -32.54 -1.60 -14.59
CA ASP A 400 -33.04 -1.57 -15.97
C ASP A 400 -32.59 -2.84 -16.69
N LEU A 401 -33.57 -3.55 -17.25
CA LEU A 401 -33.49 -4.85 -17.93
C LEU A 401 -32.79 -4.80 -19.33
N THR A 402 -31.95 -3.80 -19.59
CA THR A 402 -31.16 -3.69 -20.84
C THR A 402 -29.72 -4.21 -20.71
N GLN A 403 -29.33 -4.75 -19.54
CA GLN A 403 -27.95 -5.18 -19.25
C GLN A 403 -27.54 -6.56 -19.79
N ASN A 404 -28.43 -7.34 -20.41
CA ASN A 404 -28.03 -8.66 -20.93
C ASN A 404 -27.03 -8.55 -22.10
N PHE A 405 -27.15 -7.55 -22.98
CA PHE A 405 -26.19 -7.35 -24.09
C PHE A 405 -24.77 -7.02 -23.62
N SER A 406 -24.61 -6.31 -22.49
CA SER A 406 -23.29 -5.96 -21.93
C SER A 406 -22.54 -7.14 -21.34
N ILE A 407 -23.27 -8.16 -20.85
CA ILE A 407 -22.68 -9.35 -20.25
C ILE A 407 -22.18 -10.29 -21.34
N TYR A 408 -22.95 -10.51 -22.42
CA TYR A 408 -22.51 -11.25 -23.59
C TYR A 408 -21.32 -10.58 -24.30
N LEU A 409 -21.30 -9.23 -24.40
CA LEU A 409 -20.14 -8.50 -24.93
C LEU A 409 -18.89 -8.67 -24.05
N SER A 410 -19.06 -8.74 -22.72
CA SER A 410 -17.95 -8.94 -21.78
C SER A 410 -17.39 -10.37 -21.82
N GLN A 411 -18.24 -11.37 -22.07
CA GLN A 411 -17.83 -12.76 -22.29
C GLN A 411 -17.16 -12.95 -23.65
N PHE A 412 -17.64 -12.26 -24.70
CA PHE A 412 -16.97 -12.25 -26.01
C PHE A 412 -15.60 -11.54 -25.95
N TYR A 413 -15.49 -10.44 -25.19
CA TYR A 413 -14.21 -9.79 -24.89
C TYR A 413 -13.29 -10.67 -24.04
N LEU A 414 -13.83 -11.49 -23.14
CA LEU A 414 -13.05 -12.46 -22.35
C LEU A 414 -12.43 -13.53 -23.25
N ILE A 415 -13.21 -14.05 -24.20
CA ILE A 415 -12.74 -15.02 -25.21
C ILE A 415 -11.69 -14.40 -26.12
N LEU A 416 -11.90 -13.15 -26.57
CA LEU A 416 -10.91 -12.38 -27.35
C LEU A 416 -9.66 -12.04 -26.55
N CYS A 417 -9.75 -11.71 -25.26
CA CYS A 417 -8.59 -11.45 -24.42
C CYS A 417 -7.80 -12.72 -24.10
N ILE A 418 -8.47 -13.86 -23.89
CA ILE A 418 -7.80 -15.16 -23.72
C ILE A 418 -7.13 -15.58 -25.03
N TYR A 419 -7.82 -15.44 -26.17
CA TYR A 419 -7.25 -15.66 -27.50
C TYR A 419 -6.05 -14.74 -27.78
N TYR A 420 -6.14 -13.44 -27.48
CA TYR A 420 -5.07 -12.47 -27.72
C TYR A 420 -3.87 -12.69 -26.77
N CYS A 421 -4.10 -12.99 -25.49
CA CYS A 421 -3.02 -13.32 -24.56
C CYS A 421 -2.31 -14.64 -24.90
N VAL A 422 -2.99 -15.60 -25.53
CA VAL A 422 -2.41 -16.90 -25.91
C VAL A 422 -1.77 -16.85 -27.31
N VAL A 423 -2.32 -16.09 -28.25
CA VAL A 423 -1.86 -16.00 -29.66
C VAL A 423 -0.81 -14.90 -29.86
N VAL A 424 -0.93 -13.75 -29.18
CA VAL A 424 0.01 -12.62 -29.39
C VAL A 424 1.33 -12.81 -28.66
N SER A 425 1.37 -13.62 -27.60
CA SER A 425 2.64 -14.09 -27.02
C SER A 425 3.45 -15.00 -27.96
N LYS A 426 2.92 -15.39 -29.13
CA LYS A 426 3.65 -16.13 -30.17
C LYS A 426 4.17 -15.27 -31.35
N HIS A 427 3.76 -14.00 -31.50
CA HIS A 427 4.00 -13.28 -32.76
C HIS A 427 4.76 -11.93 -32.69
N GLU A 428 5.30 -11.51 -31.56
CA GLU A 428 6.19 -10.33 -31.52
C GLU A 428 7.49 -10.60 -30.76
N VAL A 429 8.38 -11.42 -31.33
CA VAL A 429 9.84 -11.17 -31.43
C VAL A 429 10.42 -12.05 -32.57
N PRO A 430 10.73 -11.52 -33.76
CA PRO A 430 11.54 -12.20 -34.74
C PRO A 430 13.01 -11.90 -34.46
N ASN A 431 13.62 -12.61 -33.50
CA ASN A 431 15.07 -12.86 -33.41
C ASN A 431 15.41 -13.59 -32.11
N LEU A 432 15.21 -14.91 -32.11
CA LEU A 432 16.05 -15.85 -31.37
C LEU A 432 15.76 -17.25 -31.95
N ASN A 433 16.28 -17.49 -33.14
CA ASN A 433 16.66 -18.84 -33.51
C ASN A 433 17.78 -19.24 -32.54
N ILE A 434 17.49 -20.16 -31.63
CA ILE A 434 18.29 -21.32 -31.23
C ILE A 434 17.68 -21.89 -29.95
N LEU A 435 17.41 -23.20 -29.97
CA LEU A 435 16.85 -24.07 -28.93
C LEU A 435 15.33 -23.94 -28.72
N PHE A 436 14.55 -24.75 -29.45
CA PHE A 436 13.50 -25.63 -28.89
C PHE A 436 12.88 -26.42 -30.06
N SER A 437 13.48 -27.55 -30.41
CA SER A 437 13.03 -28.44 -31.51
C SER A 437 11.85 -29.36 -31.14
N ASP A 438 11.27 -29.25 -29.94
CA ASP A 438 10.27 -30.22 -29.45
C ASP A 438 8.83 -29.67 -29.30
N VAL A 439 8.52 -28.48 -29.84
CA VAL A 439 7.19 -27.85 -29.69
C VAL A 439 6.19 -28.26 -30.79
N ASN A 440 6.62 -28.93 -31.86
CA ASN A 440 5.74 -29.23 -32.99
C ASN A 440 4.74 -30.37 -32.75
N LEU A 441 4.96 -31.24 -31.75
CA LEU A 441 3.99 -32.29 -31.42
C LEU A 441 2.82 -31.81 -30.54
N LEU A 442 2.96 -30.67 -29.85
CA LEU A 442 1.94 -30.11 -28.96
C LEU A 442 0.92 -29.19 -29.68
N SER A 443 1.08 -28.92 -30.97
CA SER A 443 0.25 -27.92 -31.67
C SER A 443 -1.17 -28.40 -32.00
N LYS A 444 -1.35 -29.70 -32.25
CA LYS A 444 -2.63 -30.28 -32.66
C LYS A 444 -3.56 -30.49 -31.46
N GLU A 445 -3.01 -30.99 -30.35
CA GLU A 445 -3.74 -31.20 -29.10
C GLU A 445 -4.23 -29.88 -28.49
N TRP A 446 -3.45 -28.80 -28.60
CA TRP A 446 -3.86 -27.47 -28.10
C TRP A 446 -4.90 -26.77 -28.99
N SER A 447 -4.88 -27.01 -30.30
CA SER A 447 -5.90 -26.53 -31.25
C SER A 447 -7.24 -27.23 -31.02
N GLU A 448 -7.21 -28.54 -30.80
CA GLU A 448 -8.39 -29.32 -30.42
C GLU A 448 -8.89 -28.89 -29.03
N PHE A 449 -8.00 -28.71 -28.05
CA PHE A 449 -8.31 -28.21 -26.70
C PHE A 449 -9.00 -26.84 -26.71
N LEU A 450 -8.51 -25.88 -27.51
CA LEU A 450 -9.12 -24.55 -27.65
C LEU A 450 -10.47 -24.60 -28.40
N SER A 451 -10.61 -25.50 -29.37
CA SER A 451 -11.87 -25.71 -30.09
C SER A 451 -12.94 -26.34 -29.20
N THR A 452 -12.56 -27.26 -28.31
CA THR A 452 -13.45 -27.85 -27.30
C THR A 452 -13.89 -26.83 -26.26
N ILE A 453 -12.99 -25.93 -25.83
CA ILE A 453 -13.32 -24.82 -24.91
C ILE A 453 -14.30 -23.83 -25.56
N LEU A 454 -14.11 -23.50 -26.84
CA LEU A 454 -15.03 -22.64 -27.61
C LEU A 454 -16.41 -23.29 -27.78
N LEU A 455 -16.45 -24.59 -28.10
CA LEU A 455 -17.70 -25.35 -28.26
C LEU A 455 -18.46 -25.45 -26.92
N PHE A 456 -17.74 -25.67 -25.82
CA PHE A 456 -18.32 -25.73 -24.49
C PHE A 456 -18.91 -24.39 -24.03
N CYS A 457 -18.19 -23.30 -24.25
CA CYS A 457 -18.69 -21.95 -23.94
C CYS A 457 -19.93 -21.62 -24.76
N MET A 458 -19.99 -22.03 -26.02
CA MET A 458 -21.18 -21.86 -26.87
C MET A 458 -22.39 -22.68 -26.38
N LEU A 459 -22.17 -23.91 -25.91
CA LEU A 459 -23.23 -24.77 -25.37
C LEU A 459 -23.80 -24.26 -24.03
N GLU A 460 -22.95 -23.73 -23.13
CA GLU A 460 -23.42 -23.08 -21.89
C GLU A 460 -24.23 -21.81 -22.19
N LEU A 461 -23.84 -21.03 -23.20
CA LEU A 461 -24.60 -19.84 -23.62
C LEU A 461 -25.99 -20.20 -24.18
N VAL A 462 -26.09 -21.31 -24.92
CA VAL A 462 -27.38 -21.84 -25.42
C VAL A 462 -28.25 -22.34 -24.27
N ASN A 463 -27.68 -23.05 -23.30
CA ASN A 463 -28.41 -23.62 -22.16
C ASN A 463 -28.91 -22.53 -21.19
N ILE A 464 -28.14 -21.45 -21.01
CA ILE A 464 -28.57 -20.26 -20.24
C ILE A 464 -29.69 -19.52 -20.97
N ASN A 465 -29.63 -19.41 -22.30
CA ASN A 465 -30.68 -18.78 -23.11
C ASN A 465 -32.00 -19.58 -23.07
N GLU A 466 -31.96 -20.92 -23.11
CA GLU A 466 -33.15 -21.77 -22.96
C GLU A 466 -33.81 -21.70 -21.57
N ARG A 467 -33.02 -21.47 -20.51
CA ARG A 467 -33.56 -21.27 -19.15
C ARG A 467 -34.22 -19.91 -18.96
N LEU A 468 -33.77 -18.90 -19.71
CA LEU A 468 -34.36 -17.56 -19.69
C LEU A 468 -35.65 -17.48 -20.52
N THR A 469 -35.80 -18.30 -21.56
CA THR A 469 -37.03 -18.33 -22.38
C THR A 469 -38.16 -19.18 -21.77
N LYS A 470 -37.88 -20.05 -20.80
CA LYS A 470 -38.88 -20.89 -20.09
C LYS A 470 -39.45 -20.28 -18.79
N ALA A 471 -39.05 -19.08 -18.41
CA ALA A 471 -39.60 -18.40 -17.24
C ALA A 471 -40.87 -17.60 -17.63
N GLU A 472 -42.05 -18.16 -17.39
CA GLU A 472 -43.33 -17.44 -17.56
C GLU A 472 -43.47 -16.27 -16.57
N PRO A 473 -44.09 -15.14 -16.96
CA PRO A 473 -44.34 -14.02 -16.05
C PRO A 473 -45.50 -14.34 -15.08
N PRO A 474 -45.48 -13.78 -13.84
CA PRO A 474 -46.58 -14.00 -12.90
C PRO A 474 -47.86 -13.29 -13.36
N CYS A 475 -48.96 -14.05 -13.42
CA CYS A 475 -50.32 -13.55 -13.62
C CYS A 475 -50.70 -12.51 -12.54
N SER A 476 -51.01 -11.29 -12.97
CA SER A 476 -51.64 -10.27 -12.12
C SER A 476 -53.17 -10.35 -12.24
N THR A 477 -53.84 -10.99 -11.29
CA THR A 477 -55.30 -10.86 -11.13
C THR A 477 -55.64 -9.58 -10.36
N PHE A 478 -56.38 -8.71 -11.03
CA PHE A 478 -57.13 -7.57 -10.52
C PHE A 478 -58.10 -7.98 -9.40
N GLN A 479 -58.18 -7.20 -8.32
CA GLN A 479 -59.44 -6.96 -7.59
C GLN A 479 -59.50 -5.49 -7.17
N GLU A 480 -60.38 -4.75 -7.84
CA GLU A 480 -60.90 -3.46 -7.40
C GLU A 480 -61.83 -3.66 -6.20
N THR A 481 -61.73 -2.79 -5.19
CA THR A 481 -62.86 -2.52 -4.29
C THR A 481 -62.86 -1.05 -3.90
N ARG A 482 -63.99 -0.41 -4.23
CA ARG A 482 -64.36 0.98 -3.95
C ARG A 482 -64.92 1.12 -2.53
N ALA A 483 -64.70 2.32 -1.96
CA ALA A 483 -65.54 3.07 -1.03
C ALA A 483 -65.92 2.46 0.34
N LEU A 484 -65.34 2.99 1.42
CA LEU A 484 -65.89 4.10 2.22
C LEU A 484 -64.79 4.71 3.11
#